data_AF-A0A496WLS8-F1
#
_entry.id   AF-A0A496WLS8-F1
#
_cell.length_a   1.000
_cell.length_b   1.000
_cell.length_c   1.000
_cell.angle_alpha   90.00
_cell.angle_beta   90.00
_cell.angle_gamma   90.00
#
_symmetry.space_group_name_H-M   'P 1'
#
loop_
_entity.id
_entity.type
_entity.pdbx_description
1 polymer ?
#
loop_
_entity_poly.entity_id
_entity_poly.type
_entity_poly.pdbx_seq_one_letter_code
_entity_poly.pdbx_strand_id
1 'polypeptide(L)' 'MQVWANKDPEIKRQVRKVIEMRLSFAGKALTELGFEGNDLTMRTRVYIGFMAGERQIFGSSKKTAKRYRQRQLDMLLCE' A
#
# COMPACT_ATOMS: atom_id res chain seq x y z
N MET A 1 3.66 11.09 0.03
CA MET A 1 2.80 10.33 -0.89
C MET A 1 2.39 11.22 -2.07
N GLN A 2 2.96 11.00 -3.25
CA GLN A 2 2.61 11.54 -4.59
C GLN A 2 2.20 13.04 -4.74
N VAL A 3 2.51 13.92 -3.78
CA VAL A 3 2.12 15.37 -3.82
C VAL A 3 2.58 16.05 -5.10
N TRP A 4 3.70 15.60 -5.67
CA TRP A 4 4.22 16.07 -6.96
C TRP A 4 3.22 15.92 -8.11
N ALA A 5 2.37 14.88 -8.10
CA ALA A 5 1.40 14.60 -9.17
C ALA A 5 0.25 15.61 -9.17
N ASN A 6 0.00 16.33 -8.08
CA ASN A 6 -1.07 17.33 -8.02
C ASN A 6 -0.78 18.59 -8.85
N LYS A 7 0.46 18.76 -9.31
CA LYS A 7 0.88 19.91 -10.13
C LYS A 7 0.36 19.84 -11.57
N ASP A 8 -0.05 18.66 -12.02
CA ASP A 8 -0.53 18.42 -13.38
C ASP A 8 -1.81 17.54 -13.32
N PRO A 9 -2.96 18.04 -13.83
CA PRO A 9 -4.22 17.30 -13.80
C PRO A 9 -4.20 15.96 -14.54
N GLU A 10 -3.46 15.85 -15.65
CA GLU A 10 -3.36 14.62 -16.43
C GLU A 10 -2.56 13.58 -15.67
N ILE A 11 -1.40 13.96 -15.13
CA ILE A 11 -0.56 13.09 -14.30
C ILE A 11 -1.34 12.64 -13.06
N LYS A 12 -2.07 13.56 -12.41
CA LYS A 12 -2.93 13.23 -11.26
C LYS A 12 -3.95 12.13 -11.60
N ARG A 13 -4.57 12.21 -12.77
CA ARG A 13 -5.53 11.19 -13.24
C ARG A 13 -4.86 9.84 -13.44
N GLN A 14 -3.66 9.80 -14.02
CA GLN A 14 -2.94 8.56 -14.24
C GLN A 14 -2.48 7.93 -12.91
N VAL A 15 -1.92 8.74 -12.00
CA VAL A 15 -1.52 8.25 -10.66
C VAL A 15 -2.72 7.70 -9.90
N ARG A 16 -3.89 8.34 -9.98
CA ARG A 16 -5.12 7.82 -9.38
C ARG A 16 -5.51 6.45 -9.94
N LYS A 17 -5.49 6.28 -11.26
CA LYS A 17 -5.76 4.96 -11.89
C LYS A 17 -4.79 3.89 -11.40
N VAL A 18 -3.50 4.21 -11.28
CA VAL A 18 -2.51 3.25 -10.76
C VAL A 18 -2.81 2.87 -9.31
N ILE A 19 -3.18 3.83 -8.46
CA ILE A 19 -3.56 3.56 -7.07
C ILE A 19 -4.81 2.67 -7.02
N GLU A 20 -5.84 2.97 -7.81
CA GLU A 20 -7.06 2.16 -7.89
C GLU A 20 -6.78 0.72 -8.35
N MET A 21 -5.92 0.53 -9.37
CA MET A 21 -5.48 -0.81 -9.79
C MET A 21 -4.75 -1.56 -8.68
N ARG A 22 -3.84 -0.89 -7.96
CA ARG A 22 -3.11 -1.50 -6.84
C ARG A 22 -4.02 -1.90 -5.69
N LEU A 23 -4.98 -1.03 -5.33
CA LEU A 23 -5.97 -1.32 -4.30
C LEU A 23 -6.85 -2.50 -4.71
N SER A 24 -7.32 -2.53 -5.97
CA SER A 24 -8.12 -3.64 -6.49
C SER A 24 -7.34 -4.97 -6.45
N PHE A 25 -6.07 -4.97 -6.87
CA PHE A 25 -5.23 -6.17 -6.82
C PHE A 25 -4.98 -6.66 -5.39
N ALA A 26 -4.53 -5.79 -4.49
CA ALA A 26 -4.26 -6.17 -3.09
C ALA A 26 -5.53 -6.56 -2.33
N GLY A 27 -6.66 -5.89 -2.64
CA GLY A 27 -7.95 -6.21 -2.03
C GLY A 27 -8.43 -7.62 -2.35
N LYS A 28 -8.18 -8.13 -3.57
CA LYS A 28 -8.50 -9.53 -3.91
C LYS A 28 -7.77 -10.52 -3.01
N ALA A 29 -6.45 -10.36 -2.85
CA ALA A 29 -5.65 -11.23 -1.98
C ALA A 29 -6.10 -11.16 -0.51
N LEU A 30 -6.45 -9.97 -0.02
CA LEU A 30 -6.96 -9.82 1.35
C LEU A 30 -8.37 -10.39 1.52
N THR A 31 -9.20 -10.38 0.48
CA THR A 31 -10.51 -11.05 0.49
C THR A 31 -10.33 -12.57 0.58
N GLU A 32 -9.36 -13.14 -0.13
CA GLU A 32 -9.03 -14.57 -0.05
C GLU A 32 -8.54 -15.00 1.35
N LEU A 33 -8.01 -14.06 2.13
CA LEU A 33 -7.63 -14.27 3.54
C LEU A 33 -8.80 -14.11 4.52
N GLY A 34 -10.02 -13.85 4.02
CA GLY A 34 -11.24 -13.76 4.83
C GLY A 34 -11.55 -12.36 5.37
N PHE A 35 -10.86 -11.30 4.89
CA PHE A 35 -11.18 -9.93 5.30
C PHE A 35 -12.34 -9.36 4.47
N GLU A 36 -13.24 -8.61 5.11
CA GLU A 36 -14.42 -8.04 4.47
C GLU A 36 -14.71 -6.60 4.90
N GLY A 37 -15.58 -5.91 4.15
CA GLY A 37 -16.13 -4.60 4.48
C GLY A 37 -15.08 -3.52 4.79
N ASN A 38 -15.23 -2.87 5.93
CA ASN A 38 -14.35 -1.79 6.36
C ASN A 38 -12.94 -2.29 6.70
N ASP A 39 -12.82 -3.50 7.23
CA ASP A 39 -11.53 -4.08 7.60
C ASP A 39 -10.69 -4.37 6.35
N LEU A 40 -11.30 -5.00 5.34
CA LEU A 40 -10.67 -5.18 4.03
C LEU A 40 -10.20 -3.85 3.43
N THR A 41 -11.06 -2.83 3.46
CA THR A 41 -10.76 -1.52 2.89
C THR A 41 -9.57 -0.87 3.60
N MET A 42 -9.55 -0.90 4.93
CA MET A 42 -8.49 -0.32 5.73
C MET A 42 -7.17 -1.06 5.54
N ARG A 43 -7.17 -2.40 5.63
CA ARG A 43 -5.96 -3.22 5.44
C ARG A 43 -5.37 -3.03 4.05
N THR A 44 -6.20 -3.00 3.01
CA THR A 44 -5.75 -2.77 1.63
C THR A 44 -5.07 -1.42 1.48
N ARG A 45 -5.67 -0.35 2.02
CA ARG A 45 -5.09 1.01 1.95
C ARG A 45 -3.78 1.12 2.72
N VAL A 46 -3.71 0.55 3.93
CA VAL A 46 -2.49 0.52 4.74
C VAL A 46 -1.39 -0.26 4.01
N TYR A 47 -1.73 -1.42 3.44
CA TYR A 47 -0.78 -2.24 2.69
C TYR A 47 -0.17 -1.49 1.51
N ILE A 48 -1.01 -0.88 0.66
CA ILE A 48 -0.55 -0.11 -0.49
C ILE A 48 0.23 1.14 -0.05
N GLY A 49 -0.20 1.82 1.01
CA GLY A 49 0.49 2.98 1.55
C GLY A 49 1.91 2.66 2.00
N PHE A 50 2.07 1.55 2.73
CA PHE A 50 3.38 1.07 3.17
C PHE A 50 4.28 0.70 1.98
N MET A 51 3.78 -0.13 1.06
CA MET A 51 4.55 -0.57 -0.11
C MET A 51 4.96 0.59 -1.03
N ALA A 52 4.08 1.57 -1.22
CA ALA A 52 4.38 2.75 -2.03
C ALA A 52 5.37 3.72 -1.36
N GLY A 53 5.37 3.78 -0.02
CA GLY A 53 6.23 4.66 0.77
C GLY A 53 7.55 4.03 1.21
N GLU A 54 7.70 2.71 1.11
CA GLU A 54 8.81 1.97 1.72
C GLU A 54 10.19 2.56 1.39
N ARG A 55 10.46 2.79 0.09
CA ARG A 55 11.74 3.35 -0.37
C ARG A 55 11.99 4.77 0.14
N GLN A 56 10.93 5.55 0.33
CA GLN A 56 11.03 6.92 0.84
C GLN A 56 11.29 6.93 2.36
N ILE A 57 10.72 5.96 3.08
CA ILE A 57 10.84 5.86 4.54
C ILE A 57 12.18 5.21 4.94
N PHE A 58 12.57 4.13 4.27
CA PHE A 58 13.72 3.30 4.67
C PHE A 58 14.94 3.42 3.75
N GLY A 59 14.86 4.22 2.69
CA GLY A 59 15.94 4.41 1.73
C GLY A 59 16.26 3.14 0.93
N SER A 60 17.55 2.92 0.66
CA SER A 60 18.06 1.77 -0.10
C SER A 60 18.46 0.56 0.76
N SER A 61 18.32 0.64 2.09
CA SER A 61 18.71 -0.45 3.00
C SER A 61 17.75 -1.63 2.91
N LYS A 62 18.18 -2.69 2.20
CA LYS A 62 17.42 -3.93 2.05
C LYS A 62 17.11 -4.61 3.40
N LYS A 63 18.04 -4.54 4.36
CA LYS A 63 17.87 -5.14 5.70
C LYS A 63 16.79 -4.41 6.49
N THR A 64 16.79 -3.08 6.46
CA THR A 64 15.79 -2.25 7.13
C THR A 64 14.41 -2.46 6.51
N ALA A 65 14.31 -2.39 5.18
CA ALA A 65 13.07 -2.64 4.44
C ALA A 65 12.45 -4.01 4.81
N LYS A 66 13.24 -5.08 4.77
CA LYS A 66 12.79 -6.44 5.15
C LYS A 66 12.22 -6.48 6.58
N ARG A 67 12.90 -5.86 7.55
CA ARG A 67 12.46 -5.83 8.95
C ARG A 67 11.08 -5.17 9.11
N TYR A 68 10.85 -4.05 8.42
CA TYR A 68 9.56 -3.35 8.54
C TYR A 68 8.44 -3.99 7.73
N ARG A 69 8.73 -4.66 6.60
CA ARG A 69 7.74 -5.52 5.93
C ARG A 69 7.25 -6.63 6.84
N GLN A 70 8.15 -7.28 7.57
CA GLN A 70 7.75 -8.34 8.50
C GLN A 70 6.79 -7.78 9.55
N ARG A 71 7.18 -6.69 10.24
CA ARG A 71 6.29 -6.03 11.22
C ARG A 71 4.95 -5.61 10.64
N GLN A 72 4.94 -5.16 9.38
CA GLN A 72 3.70 -4.80 8.70
C GLN A 72 2.81 -6.02 8.47
N LEU A 73 3.38 -7.17 8.10
CA LEU A 73 2.64 -8.42 7.97
C LEU A 73 2.09 -8.88 9.32
N ASP A 74 2.91 -8.86 10.37
CA ASP A 74 2.48 -9.23 11.73
C ASP A 74 1.26 -8.36 12.16
N MET A 75 1.35 -7.04 11.95
CA MET A 75 0.23 -6.11 12.21
C MET A 75 -0.99 -6.35 11.30
N LEU A 76 -0.78 -6.74 10.04
CA LEU A 76 -1.85 -7.04 9.07
C LEU A 76 -2.52 -8.39 9.31
N LEU A 77 -1.89 -9.30 10.04
CA LEU A 77 -2.44 -10.61 10.37
C LEU A 77 -2.91 -10.70 11.83
N CYS A 78 -2.64 -9.65 12.62
CA CYS A 78 -2.92 -9.62 14.05
C CYS A 78 -2.21 -10.75 14.82
N GLU A 79 -0.98 -11.06 14.41
CA GLU A 79 -0.04 -11.99 15.08
C GLU A 79 0.96 -11.25 15.98
#